data_AF-B7INP0-F1
#
_entry.id   AF-B7INP0-F1
#
_cell.length_a   1.000
_cell.length_b   1.000
_cell.length_c   1.000
_cell.angle_alpha   90.00
_cell.angle_beta   90.00
_cell.angle_gamma   90.00
#
_symmetry.space_group_name_H-M   'P 1'
#
loop_
_entity.id
_entity.type
_entity.pdbx_description
1 polymer ?
#
loop_
_entity_poly.entity_id
_entity_poly.type
_entity_poly.pdbx_seq_one_letter_code
_entity_poly.pdbx_strand_id
1 'polypeptide(L)' 'MEYSGMASVWFGISKSLQNLEEYVDIDYTIDGDSVHSKFGTSFEFGYYDEDNIEICFYENNKREIEHK' A
#
# COMPACT_ATOMS: atom_id res chain seq x y z
N MET A 1 -0.83 -17.24 0.84
CA MET A 1 -2.11 -17.94 1.06
C MET A 1 -3.20 -16.98 0.64
N GLU A 2 -4.09 -17.36 -0.25
CA GLU A 2 -5.27 -16.54 -0.57
C GLU A 2 -6.29 -16.71 0.57
N TYR A 3 -6.62 -15.61 1.23
CA TYR A 3 -7.75 -15.53 2.15
C TYR A 3 -8.94 -14.95 1.40
N SER A 4 -10.12 -15.56 1.54
CA SER A 4 -11.34 -15.07 0.91
C SER A 4 -11.60 -13.61 1.35
N GLY A 5 -11.70 -12.70 0.38
CA GLY A 5 -11.91 -11.27 0.61
C GLY A 5 -10.65 -10.42 0.76
N MET A 6 -9.46 -11.01 0.60
CA MET A 6 -8.19 -10.28 0.58
C MET A 6 -7.58 -10.29 -0.81
N ALA A 7 -7.01 -9.15 -1.22
CA ALA A 7 -6.21 -9.03 -2.43
C ALA A 7 -4.79 -8.58 -2.06
N SER A 8 -3.78 -9.16 -2.71
CA SER A 8 -2.40 -8.72 -2.57
C SER A 8 -1.98 -8.00 -3.85
N VAL A 9 -1.51 -6.76 -3.73
CA VAL A 9 -1.03 -5.94 -4.84
C VAL A 9 0.48 -5.73 -4.72
N TRP A 10 1.20 -5.97 -5.80
CA TRP A 10 2.64 -5.70 -5.85
C TRP A 10 2.93 -4.36 -6.55
N PHE A 11 3.43 -3.39 -5.79
CA PHE A 11 3.70 -2.01 -6.23
C PHE A 11 5.07 -1.81 -6.92
N GLY A 12 5.82 -2.88 -7.17
CA GLY A 12 7.15 -2.78 -7.77
C GLY A 12 8.20 -2.26 -6.80
N ILE A 13 8.99 -1.26 -7.21
CA ILE A 13 10.13 -0.73 -6.45
C ILE A 13 9.79 0.65 -5.89
N SER A 14 9.61 0.73 -4.57
CA SER A 14 9.63 2.01 -3.84
C SER A 14 11.06 2.35 -3.41
N LYS A 15 11.37 3.65 -3.31
CA LYS A 15 12.70 4.13 -2.88
C LYS A 15 12.96 3.93 -1.39
N SER A 16 11.90 3.91 -0.58
CA SER A 16 11.94 3.74 0.89
C SER A 16 10.56 3.26 1.38
N LEU A 17 10.52 2.75 2.62
CA LEU A 17 9.26 2.44 3.31
C LEU A 17 8.39 3.71 3.45
N GLN A 18 8.99 4.82 3.88
CA GLN A 18 8.29 6.09 4.03
C GLN A 18 7.58 6.55 2.75
N ASN A 19 8.24 6.42 1.58
CA ASN A 19 7.60 6.76 0.30
C ASN A 19 6.42 5.84 -0.03
N LEU A 20 6.45 4.59 0.44
CA LEU A 20 5.36 3.64 0.24
C LEU A 20 4.20 3.94 1.20
N GLU A 21 4.51 4.28 2.46
CA GLU A 21 3.53 4.72 3.45
C GLU A 21 2.81 5.99 2.97
N GLU A 22 3.54 7.04 2.58
CA GLU A 22 2.97 8.27 2.01
C GLU A 22 2.15 8.06 0.73
N TYR A 23 2.36 6.94 0.02
CA TYR A 23 1.58 6.62 -1.17
C TYR A 23 0.21 6.01 -0.84
N VAL A 24 0.14 5.27 0.27
CA VAL A 24 -1.10 4.63 0.76
C VAL A 24 -1.78 5.41 1.90
N ASP A 25 -1.15 6.47 2.40
CA ASP A 25 -1.69 7.28 3.49
C ASP A 25 -2.98 8.00 3.07
N ILE A 26 -3.96 8.06 3.98
CA ILE A 26 -5.27 8.68 3.76
C ILE A 26 -5.33 9.98 4.56
N ASP A 27 -5.42 11.09 3.85
CA ASP A 27 -5.63 12.39 4.46
C ASP A 27 -7.11 12.63 4.78
N TYR A 28 -7.37 13.57 5.69
CA TYR A 28 -8.72 14.00 6.04
C TYR A 28 -8.88 15.51 5.86
N THR A 29 -10.06 15.93 5.40
CA THR A 29 -10.43 17.35 5.38
C THR A 29 -10.67 17.86 6.80
N ILE A 30 -10.76 19.18 6.97
CA ILE A 30 -11.06 19.82 8.26
C ILE A 30 -12.41 19.34 8.82
N ASP A 31 -13.36 19.01 7.94
CA ASP A 31 -14.69 18.52 8.31
C ASP A 31 -14.70 17.02 8.61
N GLY A 32 -13.56 16.33 8.46
CA GLY A 32 -13.40 14.90 8.75
C GLY A 32 -13.73 13.97 7.58
N ASP A 33 -13.96 14.52 6.38
CA ASP A 33 -14.15 13.70 5.18
C ASP A 33 -12.80 13.13 4.72
N SER A 34 -12.77 11.84 4.36
CA SER A 34 -11.54 11.23 3.84
C SER A 34 -11.22 11.74 2.44
N VAL A 35 -9.95 12.06 2.23
CA VAL A 35 -9.38 12.42 0.93
C VAL A 35 -8.71 11.17 0.37
N HIS A 36 -9.03 10.83 -0.88
CA HIS A 36 -8.45 9.64 -1.52
C HIS A 36 -6.93 9.71 -1.54
N SER A 37 -6.29 8.65 -1.05
CA SER A 37 -4.85 8.47 -1.18
C SER A 37 -4.45 8.35 -2.65
N LYS A 38 -3.15 8.54 -2.93
CA LYS A 38 -2.60 8.31 -4.27
C LYS A 38 -2.82 6.86 -4.71
N PHE A 39 -2.74 5.92 -3.78
CA PHE A 39 -3.08 4.52 -4.00
C PHE A 39 -4.55 4.33 -4.39
N GLY A 40 -5.50 4.81 -3.59
CA GLY A 40 -6.94 4.68 -3.87
C GLY A 40 -7.35 5.29 -5.21
N THR A 41 -6.71 6.41 -5.57
CA THR A 41 -6.90 7.07 -6.87
C THR A 41 -6.33 6.25 -8.03
N SER A 42 -5.12 5.68 -7.87
CA SER A 42 -4.41 4.98 -8.97
C SER A 42 -5.12 3.72 -9.46
N PHE A 43 -5.96 3.12 -8.61
CA PHE A 43 -6.66 1.89 -8.92
C PHE A 43 -8.19 2.04 -8.88
N GLU A 44 -8.69 3.28 -8.76
CA GLU A 44 -10.12 3.60 -8.84
C GLU A 44 -10.98 2.89 -7.76
N PHE A 45 -10.39 2.53 -6.62
CA PHE A 45 -11.12 1.94 -5.49
C PHE A 45 -11.87 3.00 -4.67
N GLY A 46 -11.43 4.27 -4.74
CA GLY A 46 -11.95 5.35 -3.92
C GLY A 46 -11.46 5.26 -2.48
N TYR A 47 -12.38 5.06 -1.53
CA TYR A 47 -12.08 4.95 -0.10
C TYR A 47 -11.83 3.50 0.30
N TYR A 48 -10.83 3.30 1.15
CA TYR A 48 -10.61 2.07 1.90
C TYR A 48 -10.23 2.46 3.33
N ASP A 49 -10.38 1.53 4.25
CA ASP A 49 -9.92 1.72 5.63
C ASP A 49 -8.43 1.42 5.72
N GLU A 50 -7.64 2.34 6.27
CA GLU A 50 -6.20 2.14 6.49
C GLU A 50 -5.91 0.94 7.38
N ASP A 51 -6.82 0.63 8.32
CA ASP A 51 -6.72 -0.54 9.20
C ASP A 51 -6.82 -1.88 8.45
N ASN A 52 -7.32 -1.86 7.20
CA ASN A 52 -7.45 -3.04 6.35
C ASN A 52 -6.23 -3.26 5.43
N ILE A 53 -5.19 -2.44 5.53
CA ILE A 53 -3.97 -2.58 4.71
C ILE A 53 -2.80 -3.10 5.53
N GLU A 54 -2.12 -4.12 4.99
CA GLU A 54 -0.82 -4.57 5.47
C GLU A 54 0.26 -4.22 4.44
N ILE A 55 1.28 -3.45 4.84
CA ILE A 55 2.38 -3.02 3.97
C ILE A 55 3.63 -3.85 4.25
N CYS A 56 4.12 -4.54 3.23
CA CYS A 56 5.41 -5.23 3.26
C CYS A 56 6.45 -4.45 2.43
N PHE A 57 7.52 -3.98 3.07
CA PHE A 57 8.66 -3.35 2.39
C PHE A 57 9.95 -4.15 2.62
N TYR A 58 10.72 -4.36 1.56
CA TYR A 58 12.01 -5.04 1.61
C TYR A 58 13.11 -4.03 1.31
N GLU A 59 13.80 -3.55 2.36
CA GLU A 59 14.91 -2.58 2.23
C GLU A 59 16.06 -3.12 1.36
N ASN A 60 16.38 -4.40 1.53
CA ASN A 60 17.38 -5.08 0.70
C ASN A 60 16.70 -5.66 -0.53
N ASN A 61 17.28 -5.40 -1.70
CA ASN A 61 16.83 -5.98 -2.97
C ASN A 61 17.00 -7.51 -2.89
N LYS A 62 15.95 -8.24 -2.48
CA LYS A 62 15.92 -9.71 -2.43
C LYS A 62 15.87 -10.36 -3.82
N ARG A 63 16.59 -9.78 -4.80
CA ARG A 63 16.89 -10.45 -6.06
C ARG A 63 17.91 -11.58 -5.88
N GLU A 64 18.51 -11.73 -4.70
CA GLU A 64 19.02 -13.02 -4.26
C GLU A 64 17.84 -13.90 -3.84
N ILE A 65 17.19 -14.50 -4.84
CA ILE A 65 16.44 -15.73 -4.61
C ILE A 65 17.50 -16.73 -4.16
N GLU A 66 17.49 -17.13 -2.88
CA GLU A 66 18.31 -18.24 -2.40
C GLU A 66 17.97 -19.48 -3.25
N HIS A 67 18.80 -19.76 -4.25
CA HIS A 67 18.81 -21.04 -4.92
C HIS A 67 19.32 -22.07 -3.92
N LYS A 68 18.41 -22.80 -3.29
CA LYS A 68 18.71 -23.94 -2.43
C LYS A 68 18.39 -25.25 -3.15
#